data_AF-A0A0C2DGS5-F1
#
_entry.id   AF-A0A0C2DGS5-F1
#
_cell.length_a   1.000
_cell.length_b   1.000
_cell.length_c   1.000
_cell.angle_alpha   90.00
_cell.angle_beta   90.00
_cell.angle_gamma   90.00
#
_symmetry.space_group_name_H-M   'P 1'
#
loop_
_entity.id
_entity.type
_entity.pdbx_description
1 polymer ?
#
loop_
_entity_poly.entity_id
_entity_poly.type
_entity_poly.pdbx_seq_one_letter_code
_entity_poly.pdbx_strand_id
1 'polypeptide(L)'
;MYGTKLETIRNIHKSGKVAILDVEPQALKVLRTAEYSPFVVFIAAPNLQGLQDPDGSLERLLRESEILRQAFGHLFDYVVINNDIDETIVQLEQIAEKLPTCPQWLPVSWVY
;
A
#
# COMPACT_ATOMS: atom_id res chain seq x y z
N MET A 1 19.75 6.44 8.38
CA MET A 1 18.66 5.49 8.07
C MET A 1 17.49 5.78 9.00
N TYR A 2 16.55 6.59 8.56
CA TYR A 2 15.26 6.81 9.25
C TYR A 2 14.32 5.70 8.80
N GLY A 3 14.52 4.50 9.33
CA GLY A 3 13.64 3.36 9.09
C GLY A 3 12.81 3.12 10.32
N THR A 4 11.49 2.94 10.15
CA THR A 4 10.65 2.27 11.15
C THR A 4 11.40 1.03 11.60
N LYS A 5 11.81 0.98 12.88
CA LYS A 5 12.52 -0.20 13.38
C LYS A 5 11.56 -1.38 13.22
N LEU A 6 12.01 -2.47 12.59
CA LEU A 6 11.23 -3.71 12.52
C LEU A 6 10.74 -4.16 13.92
N GLU A 7 11.51 -3.82 14.95
CA GLU A 7 11.14 -3.93 16.35
C GLU A 7 9.84 -3.20 16.72
N THR A 8 9.60 -2.00 16.19
CA THR A 8 8.35 -1.25 16.39
C THR A 8 7.17 -2.01 15.80
N ILE A 9 7.31 -2.56 14.59
CA ILE A 9 6.26 -3.36 13.94
C ILE A 9 5.93 -4.58 14.81
N ARG A 10 6.96 -5.30 15.28
CA ARG A 10 6.79 -6.43 16.22
C ARG A 10 6.09 -6.02 17.51
N ASN A 11 6.44 -4.88 18.08
CA ASN A 11 5.83 -4.39 19.32
C ASN A 11 4.34 -4.03 19.11
N ILE A 12 4.00 -3.45 17.96
CA ILE A 12 2.60 -3.18 17.59
C ILE A 12 1.81 -4.48 17.48
N HIS A 13 2.34 -5.50 16.76
CA HIS A 13 1.70 -6.81 16.66
C HIS A 13 1.52 -7.49 18.02
N LYS A 14 2.53 -7.45 18.90
CA LYS A 14 2.44 -7.97 20.27
C LYS A 14 1.37 -7.29 21.11
N SER A 15 1.02 -6.04 20.80
CA SER A 15 -0.06 -5.31 21.45
C SER A 15 -1.46 -5.57 20.87
N GLY A 16 -1.57 -6.50 19.89
CA GLY A 16 -2.83 -6.82 19.22
C GLY A 16 -3.33 -5.74 18.26
N LYS A 17 -2.44 -4.83 17.83
CA LYS A 17 -2.75 -3.72 16.92
C LYS A 17 -2.21 -3.99 15.53
N VAL A 18 -2.78 -3.29 14.54
CA VAL A 18 -2.30 -3.29 13.15
C VAL A 18 -1.38 -2.08 12.95
N ALA A 19 -0.22 -2.30 12.31
CA ALA A 19 0.68 -1.22 11.92
C ALA A 19 0.31 -0.71 10.52
N ILE A 20 0.01 0.59 10.40
CA ILE A 20 -0.12 1.26 9.10
C ILE A 20 1.24 1.89 8.78
N LEU A 21 1.75 1.61 7.57
CA LEU A 21 3.09 2.01 7.15
C LEU A 21 3.01 2.72 5.81
N ASP A 22 3.55 3.93 5.75
CA ASP A 22 3.86 4.63 4.49
C ASP A 22 5.31 4.28 4.12
N VAL A 23 5.48 3.49 3.06
CA VAL A 23 6.78 2.92 2.68
C VAL A 23 7.02 2.98 1.18
N GLU A 24 8.29 3.17 0.82
CA GLU A 24 8.73 2.99 -0.56
C GLU A 24 8.66 1.50 -0.98
N PRO A 25 8.39 1.19 -2.26
CA PRO A 25 8.27 -0.19 -2.74
C PRO A 25 9.49 -1.07 -2.46
N GLN A 26 10.69 -0.49 -2.34
CA GLN A 26 11.91 -1.23 -2.01
C GLN A 26 11.83 -1.87 -0.62
N ALA A 27 11.12 -1.25 0.32
CA ALA A 27 10.91 -1.80 1.66
C ALA A 27 10.06 -3.08 1.65
N LEU A 28 9.20 -3.25 0.63
CA LEU A 28 8.37 -4.45 0.50
C LEU A 28 9.21 -5.72 0.34
N LYS A 29 10.45 -5.63 -0.16
CA LYS A 29 11.37 -6.78 -0.22
C LYS A 29 11.71 -7.34 1.15
N VAL A 30 11.71 -6.48 2.18
CA VAL A 30 12.00 -6.86 3.58
C VAL A 30 10.71 -7.19 4.32
N LEU A 31 9.63 -6.45 4.04
CA LEU A 31 8.35 -6.61 4.73
C LEU A 31 7.55 -7.82 4.24
N ARG A 32 7.71 -8.25 2.98
CA ARG A 32 6.97 -9.37 2.37
C ARG A 32 7.54 -10.72 2.85
N THR A 33 7.32 -11.01 4.13
CA THR A 33 7.67 -12.27 4.80
C THR A 33 6.51 -12.78 5.66
N ALA A 34 6.52 -14.06 6.01
CA ALA A 34 5.52 -14.66 6.89
C ALA A 34 5.40 -13.93 8.25
N GLU A 35 6.50 -13.39 8.76
CA GLU A 35 6.55 -12.68 10.05
C GLU A 35 5.62 -11.46 10.08
N TYR A 36 5.59 -10.70 9.00
CA TYR A 36 4.83 -9.45 8.93
C TYR A 36 3.52 -9.59 8.14
N SER A 37 3.50 -10.51 7.17
CA SER A 37 2.36 -10.77 6.28
C SER A 37 1.60 -9.50 5.86
N PRO A 38 2.29 -8.52 5.23
CA PRO A 38 1.70 -7.22 4.96
C PRO A 38 0.59 -7.33 3.91
N PHE A 39 -0.48 -6.57 4.10
CA PHE A 39 -1.46 -6.29 3.06
C PHE A 39 -1.13 -4.94 2.40
N VAL A 40 -0.78 -4.96 1.13
CA VAL A 40 -0.22 -3.82 0.41
C VAL A 40 -1.31 -3.17 -0.45
N VAL A 41 -1.72 -1.96 -0.06
CA VAL A 41 -2.63 -1.13 -0.86
C VAL A 41 -1.83 -0.10 -1.64
N PHE A 42 -1.95 -0.11 -2.96
CA PHE A 42 -1.38 0.92 -3.82
C PHE A 42 -2.42 2.00 -4.12
N ILE A 43 -2.07 3.25 -3.83
CA ILE A 43 -2.89 4.42 -4.14
C ILE A 43 -2.38 5.00 -5.46
N ALA A 44 -3.10 4.73 -6.53
CA ALA A 44 -2.80 5.23 -7.86
C ALA A 44 -3.19 6.70 -7.99
N ALA A 45 -2.46 7.42 -8.84
CA ALA A 45 -2.75 8.82 -9.15
C ALA A 45 -4.16 8.98 -9.77
N PRO A 46 -4.83 10.14 -9.56
CA PRO A 46 -6.14 10.43 -10.13
C PRO A 46 -6.12 10.42 -11.66
N ASN A 47 -7.28 10.21 -12.27
CA ASN A 47 -7.45 10.46 -13.69
C ASN A 47 -7.43 11.98 -13.97
N LEU A 48 -6.67 12.42 -14.98
CA LEU A 48 -6.55 13.83 -15.38
C LEU A 48 -7.80 14.45 -16.02
N GLN A 49 -8.89 13.70 -16.19
CA GLN A 49 -9.99 14.15 -17.04
C GLN A 49 -10.56 15.48 -16.52
N GLY A 50 -10.29 16.56 -17.26
CA GLY A 50 -10.78 17.91 -16.95
C GLY A 50 -9.95 18.71 -15.96
N LEU A 51 -8.80 18.22 -15.47
CA LEU A 51 -7.91 18.99 -14.59
C LEU A 51 -6.92 19.83 -15.40
N GLN A 52 -6.81 21.12 -15.06
CA GLN A 52 -5.75 21.98 -15.56
C GLN A 52 -4.47 21.69 -14.75
N ASP A 53 -3.38 21.34 -15.44
CA ASP A 53 -2.06 21.10 -14.84
C ASP A 53 -1.08 22.18 -15.32
N PRO A 54 -1.16 23.41 -14.81
CA PRO A 54 -0.35 24.54 -15.29
C PRO A 54 1.16 24.30 -15.12
N ASP A 55 1.55 23.46 -14.16
CA ASP A 55 2.95 23.22 -13.78
C ASP A 55 3.46 21.82 -14.19
N GLY A 56 2.66 21.02 -14.90
CA GLY A 56 3.03 19.67 -15.35
C GLY A 56 3.25 18.67 -14.20
N SER A 57 2.84 19.01 -12.98
CA SER A 57 3.12 18.22 -11.78
C SER A 57 2.22 16.99 -11.71
N LEU A 58 0.98 17.11 -12.18
CA LEU A 58 0.02 16.01 -12.20
C LEU A 58 0.39 14.97 -13.27
N GLU A 59 0.90 15.41 -14.43
CA GLU A 59 1.46 14.51 -15.44
C GLU A 59 2.68 13.73 -14.92
N ARG A 60 3.56 14.38 -14.14
CA ARG A 60 4.71 13.72 -13.50
C ARG A 60 4.26 12.68 -12.48
N LEU A 61 3.32 13.02 -11.61
CA LEU A 61 2.76 12.10 -10.62
C LEU A 61 2.13 10.86 -11.27
N LEU A 62 1.40 11.04 -12.37
CA LEU A 62 0.85 9.92 -13.13
C LEU A 62 1.92 9.01 -13.70
N ARG A 63 2.95 9.61 -14.31
CA ARG A 63 4.04 8.83 -14.90
C ARG A 63 4.76 8.04 -13.83
N GLU A 64 5.03 8.64 -12.68
CA GLU A 64 5.62 7.96 -11.52
C GLU A 64 4.71 6.83 -11.01
N SER A 65 3.41 7.09 -10.88
CA SER A 65 2.41 6.09 -10.46
C SER A 65 2.38 4.89 -11.40
N GLU A 66 2.40 5.12 -12.72
CA GLU A 66 2.39 4.05 -13.72
C GLU A 66 3.71 3.25 -13.73
N ILE A 67 4.85 3.92 -13.61
CA ILE A 67 6.16 3.25 -13.49
C ILE A 67 6.18 2.35 -12.25
N LEU A 68 5.70 2.84 -11.10
CA LEU A 68 5.60 2.07 -9.87
C LEU A 68 4.70 0.86 -10.03
N ARG A 69 3.53 1.04 -10.65
CA ARG A 69 2.58 -0.04 -10.91
C ARG A 69 3.16 -1.11 -11.84
N GLN A 70 3.86 -0.71 -12.89
CA GLN A 70 4.50 -1.66 -13.81
C GLN A 70 5.64 -2.43 -13.14
N ALA A 71 6.46 -1.77 -12.32
CA ALA A 71 7.61 -2.40 -11.68
C ALA A 71 7.22 -3.29 -10.48
N PHE A 72 6.24 -2.87 -9.67
CA PHE A 72 5.93 -3.47 -8.38
C PHE A 72 4.51 -4.00 -8.26
N GLY A 73 3.68 -3.93 -9.32
CA GLY A 73 2.26 -4.31 -9.27
C GLY A 73 2.00 -5.72 -8.76
N HIS A 74 2.93 -6.66 -8.98
CA HIS A 74 2.88 -8.03 -8.47
C HIS A 74 2.99 -8.14 -6.94
N LEU A 75 3.36 -7.06 -6.26
CA LEU A 75 3.47 -6.98 -4.80
C LEU A 75 2.22 -6.36 -4.16
N PHE A 76 1.28 -5.82 -4.95
CA PHE A 76 0.10 -5.14 -4.44
C PHE A 76 -1.06 -6.12 -4.29
N ASP A 77 -1.74 -6.05 -3.16
CA ASP A 77 -2.93 -6.87 -2.87
C ASP A 77 -4.21 -6.14 -3.29
N TYR A 78 -4.18 -4.80 -3.28
CA TYR A 78 -5.30 -3.96 -3.71
C TYR A 78 -4.81 -2.66 -4.34
N VAL A 79 -5.58 -2.11 -5.29
CA VAL A 79 -5.29 -0.83 -5.94
C VAL A 79 -6.50 0.10 -5.82
N VAL A 80 -6.30 1.28 -5.25
CA VAL A 80 -7.30 2.36 -5.19
C VAL A 80 -6.86 3.48 -6.13
N ILE A 81 -7.77 4.01 -6.94
CA ILE A 81 -7.49 5.22 -7.75
C ILE A 81 -7.96 6.42 -6.96
N ASN A 82 -7.05 7.32 -6.62
CA ASN A 82 -7.33 8.48 -5.79
C ASN A 82 -7.98 9.62 -6.60
N ASN A 83 -9.20 9.41 -7.09
CA ASN A 83 -9.98 10.45 -7.78
C ASN A 83 -10.61 11.45 -6.79
N ASP A 84 -11.02 10.95 -5.62
CA ASP A 84 -11.60 11.72 -4.53
C ASP A 84 -11.02 11.20 -3.20
N ILE A 85 -10.61 12.12 -2.33
CA ILE A 85 -9.91 11.79 -1.08
C ILE A 85 -10.88 11.16 -0.08
N ASP A 86 -12.09 11.69 0.03
CA ASP A 86 -13.09 11.20 0.98
C ASP A 86 -13.53 9.77 0.60
N GLU A 87 -13.79 9.52 -0.68
CA GLU A 87 -14.08 8.17 -1.17
C GLU A 87 -12.91 7.20 -0.97
N THR A 88 -11.67 7.67 -1.20
CA THR A 88 -10.46 6.86 -1.01
C THR A 88 -10.30 6.45 0.44
N ILE A 89 -10.50 7.37 1.39
CA ILE A 89 -10.44 7.09 2.82
C ILE A 89 -11.49 6.05 3.21
N VAL A 90 -12.73 6.24 2.79
CA VAL A 90 -13.83 5.31 3.09
C VAL A 90 -13.51 3.91 2.55
N GLN A 91 -12.94 3.80 1.35
CA GLN A 91 -12.52 2.51 0.80
C GLN A 91 -11.42 1.85 1.64
N LEU A 92 -10.41 2.62 2.07
CA LEU A 92 -9.32 2.11 2.91
C LEU A 92 -9.82 1.64 4.27
N GLU A 93 -10.74 2.36 4.90
CA GLU A 93 -11.37 1.97 6.16
C GLU A 93 -12.12 0.64 6.00
N GLN A 94 -12.95 0.51 4.96
CA GLN A 94 -13.69 -0.73 4.69
C GLN A 94 -12.78 -1.92 4.44
N ILE A 95 -11.64 -1.71 3.78
CA ILE A 95 -10.63 -2.75 3.59
C ILE A 95 -10.05 -3.13 4.94
N ALA A 96 -9.57 -2.16 5.72
CA ALA A 96 -8.95 -2.39 7.02
C ALA A 96 -9.88 -3.14 8.01
N GLU A 97 -11.18 -2.86 7.99
CA GLU A 97 -12.18 -3.57 8.81
C GLU A 97 -12.39 -5.03 8.36
N LYS A 98 -12.29 -5.31 7.05
CA LYS A 98 -12.52 -6.65 6.48
C LYS A 98 -11.29 -7.54 6.55
N LEU A 99 -10.08 -6.97 6.54
CA LEU A 99 -8.82 -7.73 6.53
C LEU A 99 -8.71 -8.84 7.58
N PRO A 100 -9.16 -8.67 8.84
CA PRO A 100 -9.06 -9.71 9.86
C PRO A 100 -10.03 -10.88 9.66
N THR A 101 -11.11 -10.68 8.90
CA THR A 101 -12.19 -11.65 8.76
C THR A 101 -12.20 -12.36 7.40
N CYS A 102 -11.52 -11.78 6.40
CA CYS A 102 -11.41 -12.37 5.07
C CYS A 102 -10.15 -13.25 4.94
N PRO A 103 -10.25 -14.41 4.25
CA PRO A 103 -9.07 -15.18 3.89
C PRO A 103 -8.17 -14.37 2.94
N GLN A 104 -6.85 -14.45 3.17
CA GLN A 104 -5.85 -13.72 2.38
C GLN A 104 -5.01 -14.67 1.52
N TRP A 105 -4.59 -14.19 0.35
CA TRP A 105 -3.67 -14.92 -0.52
C TRP A 105 -2.24 -14.71 -0.04
N LEU A 106 -1.64 -15.75 0.55
CA LEU A 106 -0.25 -15.72 0.98
C LEU A 106 0.62 -16.54 0.03
N PRO A 107 1.87 -16.11 -0.22
CA PRO A 107 2.86 -16.95 -0.89
C PRO A 107 3.01 -18.29 -0.18
N VAL A 108 3.04 -19.39 -0.94
CA VAL A 108 3.25 -20.73 -0.40
C VAL A 108 4.52 -20.84 0.46
N SER A 109 5.55 -20.07 0.12
CA SER A 109 6.80 -19.97 0.86
C SER A 109 6.65 -19.42 2.29
N TRP A 110 5.48 -18.92 2.69
CA TRP A 110 5.24 -18.41 4.04
C TRP A 110 4.60 -19.45 4.97
N VAL A 111 4.16 -20.59 4.43
CA VAL A 111 3.44 -21.63 5.16
C VAL A 111 4.39 -22.72 5.70
N TYR A 112 5.65 -22.72 5.26
CA TYR A 112 6.66 -23.73 5.60
C TYR A 112 7.81 -23.17 6.45
#